data_AF-A0A9E5Y1K9-F1
#
_entry.id   AF-A0A9E5Y1K9-F1
#
_cell.length_a   1.000
_cell.length_b   1.000
_cell.length_c   1.000
_cell.angle_alpha   90.00
_cell.angle_beta   90.00
_cell.angle_gamma   90.00
#
_symmetry.space_group_name_H-M   'P 1'
#
loop_
_entity.id
_entity.type
_entity.pdbx_description
1 polymer ?
#
loop_
_entity_poly.entity_id
_entity_poly.type
_entity_poly.pdbx_seq_one_letter_code
_entity_poly.pdbx_strand_id
1 'polypeptide(L)'
;MKTRREIIIDTLTREWLLLASIAGLGATSAYLHHLPEVTSGDLYILFLLFALFITVRGLETSGLLQSISIKLEGDSLAPLKLTVATFVASMIFTNDAALVVIVPITLAVNLARKDLLIILESLAANAGSALTPFGNPQNLYIYWHYGLKPLEFSLAIAPFSFVFFCLLVACSIFCIPSGQPETTPTHVNVNLKKGIAFMAANLIVILSILKILPLSFTIFAIVLAICADPEVLKIDYGILVTMLCFMAISQNVKTVIESAIEHSDHIFLLSSLSSQVISNVPAALLFAKFTTNWKALLWGTNVGGFGGLVGSLANLIAYKKYISSQERVDTTDFTRKFVVANYAFFLVGIALFYLVKGYLYG
;
A
#
# COMPACT_ATOMS: atom_id res chain seq x y z
N MET A 1 -16.79 -19.29 -24.24
CA MET A 1 -15.88 -18.27 -24.80
C MET A 1 -16.47 -16.90 -24.50
N LYS A 2 -15.76 -16.03 -23.78
CA LYS A 2 -16.22 -14.64 -23.56
C LYS A 2 -16.28 -13.90 -24.90
N THR A 3 -17.31 -13.10 -25.14
CA THR A 3 -17.41 -12.29 -26.37
C THR A 3 -16.36 -11.19 -26.40
N ARG A 4 -15.96 -10.70 -27.59
CA ARG A 4 -14.97 -9.60 -27.74
C ARG A 4 -15.35 -8.36 -26.92
N ARG A 5 -16.65 -8.08 -26.76
CA ARG A 5 -17.20 -7.02 -25.91
C ARG A 5 -17.01 -7.31 -24.42
N GLU A 6 -17.24 -8.55 -23.97
CA GLU A 6 -16.99 -8.97 -22.59
C GLU A 6 -15.51 -8.94 -22.23
N ILE A 7 -14.62 -9.28 -23.17
CA ILE A 7 -13.16 -9.17 -22.98
C ILE A 7 -12.77 -7.70 -22.83
N ILE A 8 -13.27 -6.82 -23.71
CA ILE A 8 -13.00 -5.37 -23.64
C ILE A 8 -13.51 -4.78 -22.31
N ILE A 9 -14.70 -5.16 -21.86
CA ILE A 9 -15.28 -4.69 -20.59
C ILE A 9 -14.51 -5.26 -19.38
N ASP A 10 -14.07 -6.52 -19.41
CA ASP A 10 -13.27 -7.14 -18.34
C ASP A 10 -11.86 -6.51 -18.26
N THR A 11 -11.23 -6.22 -19.40
CA THR A 11 -9.97 -5.46 -19.45
C THR A 11 -10.16 -4.01 -18.98
N LEU A 12 -11.22 -3.32 -19.46
CA LEU A 12 -11.55 -1.96 -19.02
C LEU A 12 -11.90 -1.86 -17.56
N THR A 13 -12.39 -2.92 -16.90
CA THR A 13 -12.71 -2.90 -15.46
C THR A 13 -11.55 -3.35 -14.58
N ARG A 14 -10.67 -4.23 -15.08
CA ARG A 14 -9.45 -4.66 -14.37
C ARG A 14 -8.29 -3.67 -14.47
N GLU A 15 -8.14 -3.03 -15.62
CA GLU A 15 -7.01 -2.14 -15.94
C GLU A 15 -7.46 -0.70 -16.25
N TRP A 16 -8.65 -0.31 -15.77
CA TRP A 16 -9.23 1.01 -16.03
C TRP A 16 -8.25 2.14 -15.74
N LEU A 17 -7.48 2.02 -14.65
CA LEU A 17 -6.54 3.03 -14.19
C LEU A 17 -5.32 3.13 -15.11
N LEU A 18 -4.82 1.99 -15.59
CA LEU A 18 -3.74 1.94 -16.58
C LEU A 18 -4.20 2.61 -17.88
N LEU A 19 -5.36 2.21 -18.42
CA LEU A 19 -5.92 2.80 -19.64
C LEU A 19 -6.19 4.30 -19.49
N ALA A 20 -6.75 4.72 -18.36
CA ALA A 20 -7.01 6.13 -18.06
C ALA A 20 -5.70 6.94 -17.97
N SER A 21 -4.65 6.37 -17.37
CA SER A 21 -3.33 7.02 -17.27
C SER A 21 -2.65 7.16 -18.64
N ILE A 22 -2.73 6.15 -19.51
CA ILE A 22 -2.23 6.24 -20.89
C ILE A 22 -3.01 7.28 -21.70
N ALA A 23 -4.35 7.27 -21.60
CA ALA A 23 -5.20 8.25 -22.27
C ALA A 23 -4.93 9.68 -21.77
N GLY A 24 -4.79 9.86 -20.46
CA GLY A 24 -4.48 11.15 -19.84
C GLY A 24 -3.10 11.68 -20.25
N LEU A 25 -2.10 10.80 -20.33
CA LEU A 25 -0.78 11.14 -20.85
C LEU A 25 -0.85 11.58 -22.32
N GLY A 26 -1.57 10.83 -23.15
CA GLY A 26 -1.80 11.19 -24.56
C GLY A 26 -2.51 12.53 -24.70
N ALA A 27 -3.57 12.76 -23.94
CA ALA A 27 -4.34 14.00 -23.97
C ALA A 27 -3.51 15.22 -23.53
N THR A 28 -2.78 15.11 -22.42
CA THR A 28 -1.93 16.21 -21.92
C THR A 28 -0.78 16.51 -22.86
N SER A 29 -0.16 15.49 -23.45
CA SER A 29 0.94 15.66 -24.41
C SER A 29 0.45 16.25 -25.74
N ALA A 30 -0.73 15.83 -26.20
CA ALA A 30 -1.36 16.39 -27.39
C ALA A 30 -1.74 17.86 -27.19
N TYR A 31 -2.25 18.22 -26.01
CA TYR A 31 -2.59 19.59 -25.64
C TYR A 31 -1.35 20.50 -25.60
N LEU A 32 -0.24 20.00 -25.08
CA LEU A 32 1.01 20.77 -24.95
C LEU A 32 1.92 20.71 -26.19
N HIS A 33 1.57 19.89 -27.18
CA HIS A 33 2.39 19.63 -28.37
C HIS A 33 3.82 19.16 -28.08
N HIS A 34 4.06 18.58 -26.90
CA HIS A 34 5.33 17.96 -26.54
C HIS A 34 5.09 16.71 -25.70
N LEU A 35 6.04 15.77 -25.75
CA LEU A 35 6.05 14.65 -24.81
C LEU A 35 6.69 15.10 -23.49
N PRO A 36 6.20 14.63 -22.33
CA PRO A 36 6.83 14.91 -21.06
C PRO A 36 8.21 14.27 -20.99
N GLU A 37 9.16 14.98 -20.39
CA GLU A 37 10.44 14.41 -20.03
C GLU A 37 10.29 13.53 -18.79
N VAL A 38 10.59 12.24 -18.94
CA VAL A 38 10.78 11.33 -17.80
C VAL A 38 12.20 11.53 -17.29
N THR A 39 12.34 12.00 -16.05
CA THR A 39 13.65 12.31 -15.49
C THR A 39 14.41 11.03 -15.11
N SER A 40 15.75 11.11 -15.01
CA SER A 40 16.54 10.01 -14.47
C SER A 40 16.14 9.64 -13.05
N GLY A 41 15.74 10.63 -12.23
CA GLY A 41 15.17 10.42 -10.89
C GLY A 41 13.90 9.59 -10.91
N ASP A 42 12.98 9.86 -11.84
CA ASP A 42 11.73 9.09 -12.00
C ASP A 42 12.05 7.62 -12.36
N LEU A 43 13.02 7.38 -13.25
CA LEU A 43 13.47 6.02 -13.60
C LEU A 43 14.13 5.29 -12.43
N TYR A 44 14.91 5.99 -11.59
CA TYR A 44 15.51 5.38 -10.39
C TYR A 44 14.43 4.96 -9.39
N ILE A 45 13.42 5.80 -9.18
CA ILE A 45 12.32 5.44 -8.27
C ILE A 45 11.54 4.26 -8.83
N LEU A 46 11.24 4.26 -10.13
CA LEU A 46 10.56 3.13 -10.78
C LEU A 46 11.35 1.83 -10.66
N PHE A 47 12.68 1.90 -10.78
CA PHE A 47 13.58 0.77 -10.58
C PHE A 47 13.57 0.25 -9.13
N LEU A 48 13.58 1.15 -8.13
CA LEU A 48 13.47 0.77 -6.72
C LEU A 48 12.11 0.14 -6.40
N LEU A 49 11.02 0.67 -6.97
CA LEU A 49 9.68 0.10 -6.85
C LEU A 49 9.58 -1.28 -7.50
N PHE A 50 10.17 -1.45 -8.68
CA PHE A 50 10.29 -2.75 -9.34
C PHE A 50 11.03 -3.77 -8.47
N ALA A 51 12.18 -3.39 -7.90
CA ALA A 51 12.93 -4.25 -7.00
C ALA A 51 12.15 -4.60 -5.73
N LEU A 52 11.43 -3.64 -5.16
CA LEU A 52 10.57 -3.86 -4.01
C LEU A 52 9.46 -4.86 -4.35
N PHE A 53 8.75 -4.68 -5.48
CA PHE A 53 7.70 -5.60 -5.91
C PHE A 53 8.21 -7.03 -6.17
N ILE A 54 9.38 -7.18 -6.79
CA ILE A 54 10.01 -8.50 -7.00
C ILE A 54 10.30 -9.18 -5.67
N THR A 55 10.95 -8.48 -4.74
CA THR A 55 11.37 -9.08 -3.47
C THR A 55 10.18 -9.39 -2.56
N VAL A 56 9.18 -8.50 -2.53
CA VAL A 56 7.90 -8.74 -1.86
C VAL A 56 7.19 -9.95 -2.45
N ARG A 57 7.10 -10.06 -3.78
CA ARG A 57 6.47 -11.20 -4.46
C ARG A 57 7.14 -12.52 -4.08
N GLY A 58 8.46 -12.54 -3.99
CA GLY A 58 9.21 -13.71 -3.53
C GLY A 58 8.91 -14.08 -2.07
N LEU A 59 8.79 -13.09 -1.19
CA LEU A 59 8.38 -13.33 0.20
C LEU A 59 6.98 -13.97 0.27
N GLU A 60 6.03 -13.48 -0.53
CA GLU A 60 4.66 -14.02 -0.62
C GLU A 60 4.64 -15.50 -1.06
N THR A 61 5.45 -15.86 -2.06
CA THR A 61 5.48 -17.22 -2.65
C THR A 61 6.30 -18.21 -1.83
N SER A 62 7.17 -17.74 -0.94
CA SER A 62 8.06 -18.60 -0.14
C SER A 62 7.39 -19.41 0.96
N GLY A 63 6.18 -19.01 1.38
CA GLY A 63 5.53 -19.59 2.57
C GLY A 63 6.11 -19.09 3.91
N LEU A 64 7.20 -18.31 3.90
CA LEU A 64 7.91 -17.89 5.11
C LEU A 64 7.05 -16.96 5.97
N LEU A 65 6.39 -15.99 5.34
CA LEU A 65 5.52 -15.05 6.06
C LEU A 65 4.29 -15.77 6.65
N GLN A 66 3.83 -16.84 6.01
CA GLN A 66 2.77 -17.72 6.49
C GLN A 66 3.25 -18.63 7.65
N SER A 67 4.56 -18.91 7.73
CA SER A 67 5.18 -19.68 8.83
C SER A 67 5.22 -18.91 10.15
N ILE A 68 5.24 -17.57 10.08
CA ILE A 68 5.17 -16.68 11.25
C ILE A 68 3.84 -16.88 12.00
N SER A 69 2.86 -17.59 11.41
CA SER A 69 1.51 -17.75 11.97
C SER A 69 1.21 -19.03 12.74
N ILE A 70 2.20 -19.76 13.25
CA ILE A 70 1.94 -21.02 13.98
C ILE A 70 2.07 -20.85 15.51
N LYS A 71 1.57 -19.74 16.08
CA LYS A 71 1.45 -19.56 17.56
C LYS A 71 0.19 -18.78 18.01
N LEU A 72 -0.80 -18.62 17.14
CA LEU A 72 -2.06 -17.91 17.45
C LEU A 72 -3.22 -18.87 17.75
N GLU A 73 -2.94 -20.16 17.86
CA GLU A 73 -3.90 -21.22 18.16
C GLU A 73 -4.44 -21.08 19.59
N GLY A 74 -5.76 -21.20 19.77
CA GLY A 74 -6.39 -21.16 21.10
C GLY A 74 -6.32 -19.81 21.82
N ASP A 75 -5.75 -18.79 21.19
CA ASP A 75 -5.48 -17.52 21.85
C ASP A 75 -6.65 -16.55 21.69
N SER A 76 -7.34 -16.26 22.80
CA SER A 76 -8.37 -15.22 22.86
C SER A 76 -7.89 -13.85 22.35
N LEU A 77 -6.59 -13.56 22.43
CA LEU A 77 -5.97 -12.33 21.94
C LEU A 77 -5.58 -12.38 20.47
N ALA A 78 -5.96 -13.44 19.72
CA ALA A 78 -5.65 -13.56 18.30
C ALA A 78 -6.04 -12.31 17.47
N PRO A 79 -7.24 -11.70 17.63
CA PRO A 79 -7.60 -10.48 16.89
C PRO A 79 -6.64 -9.31 17.14
N LEU A 80 -6.23 -9.12 18.39
CA LEU A 80 -5.27 -8.08 18.77
C LEU A 80 -3.90 -8.38 18.16
N LYS A 81 -3.41 -9.61 18.31
CA LYS A 81 -2.09 -10.03 17.79
C LYS A 81 -2.03 -9.94 16.27
N LEU A 82 -3.09 -10.33 15.56
CA LEU A 82 -3.18 -10.23 14.10
C LEU A 82 -3.20 -8.77 13.64
N THR A 83 -3.95 -7.90 14.33
CA THR A 83 -3.98 -6.46 14.03
C THR A 83 -2.61 -5.82 14.24
N VAL A 84 -1.96 -6.08 15.38
CA VAL A 84 -0.61 -5.57 15.69
C VAL A 84 0.44 -6.15 14.75
N ALA A 85 0.37 -7.45 14.45
CA ALA A 85 1.25 -8.09 13.50
C ALA A 85 1.09 -7.49 12.10
N THR A 86 -0.14 -7.19 11.67
CA THR A 86 -0.38 -6.52 10.38
C THR A 86 0.22 -5.12 10.34
N PHE A 87 0.02 -4.35 11.41
CA PHE A 87 0.59 -3.03 11.54
C PHE A 87 2.13 -3.07 11.44
N VAL A 88 2.79 -3.92 12.22
CA VAL A 88 4.26 -4.05 12.23
C VAL A 88 4.79 -4.66 10.94
N ALA A 89 4.16 -5.72 10.42
CA ALA A 89 4.58 -6.36 9.17
C ALA A 89 4.50 -5.39 7.99
N SER A 90 3.47 -4.52 7.96
CA SER A 90 3.33 -3.52 6.90
C SER A 90 4.42 -2.43 6.93
N MET A 91 5.02 -2.17 8.09
CA MET A 91 6.19 -1.28 8.20
C MET A 91 7.44 -1.88 7.58
N ILE A 92 7.57 -3.21 7.68
CA ILE A 92 8.80 -3.94 7.32
C ILE A 92 8.76 -4.38 5.87
N PHE A 93 7.66 -5.00 5.43
CA PHE A 93 7.59 -5.67 4.14
C PHE A 93 6.91 -4.78 3.09
N THR A 94 5.61 -4.56 3.25
CA THR A 94 4.77 -3.49 2.69
C THR A 94 3.33 -3.75 3.16
N ASN A 95 2.42 -2.78 3.01
CA ASN A 95 0.99 -2.97 3.29
C ASN A 95 0.36 -4.13 2.51
N ASP A 96 0.64 -4.20 1.20
CA ASP A 96 0.07 -5.23 0.33
C ASP A 96 0.61 -6.63 0.70
N ALA A 97 1.92 -6.74 0.91
CA ALA A 97 2.57 -8.00 1.32
C ALA A 97 2.01 -8.52 2.65
N ALA A 98 1.84 -7.62 3.62
CA ALA A 98 1.32 -7.95 4.94
C ALA A 98 -0.10 -8.54 4.82
N LEU A 99 -0.98 -7.93 4.03
CA LEU A 99 -2.33 -8.43 3.82
C LEU A 99 -2.39 -9.70 2.98
N VAL A 100 -1.49 -9.86 2.00
CA VAL A 100 -1.40 -11.10 1.21
C VAL A 100 -1.19 -12.30 2.11
N VAL A 101 -0.44 -12.11 3.19
CA VAL A 101 -0.07 -13.13 4.17
C VAL A 101 -1.12 -13.26 5.27
N ILE A 102 -1.42 -12.17 5.98
CA ILE A 102 -2.14 -12.24 7.26
C ILE A 102 -3.62 -12.51 7.05
N VAL A 103 -4.26 -11.94 6.02
CA VAL A 103 -5.70 -12.14 5.77
C VAL A 103 -6.04 -13.63 5.57
N PRO A 104 -5.30 -14.43 4.77
CA PRO A 104 -5.52 -15.88 4.71
C PRO A 104 -5.41 -16.61 6.06
N ILE A 105 -4.51 -16.18 6.93
CA ILE A 105 -4.36 -16.75 8.28
C ILE A 105 -5.61 -16.43 9.11
N THR A 106 -6.06 -15.18 9.07
CA THR A 106 -7.28 -14.74 9.75
C THR A 106 -8.53 -15.47 9.26
N LEU A 107 -8.58 -15.79 7.96
CA LEU A 107 -9.63 -16.60 7.37
C LEU A 107 -9.59 -18.06 7.85
N ALA A 108 -8.39 -18.61 8.06
CA ALA A 108 -8.19 -19.99 8.53
C ALA A 108 -8.51 -20.18 10.02
N VAL A 109 -8.28 -19.17 10.87
CA VAL A 109 -8.64 -19.25 12.29
C VAL A 109 -10.16 -19.12 12.46
N ASN A 110 -10.82 -19.94 13.28
CA ASN A 110 -12.26 -19.84 13.52
C ASN A 110 -12.61 -18.70 14.49
N LEU A 111 -12.61 -17.46 13.98
CA LEU A 111 -13.00 -16.26 14.71
C LEU A 111 -14.46 -15.89 14.43
N ALA A 112 -15.18 -15.38 15.43
CA ALA A 112 -16.58 -14.98 15.28
C ALA A 112 -16.78 -13.72 14.42
N ARG A 113 -15.80 -12.80 14.41
CA ARG A 113 -15.88 -11.48 13.74
C ARG A 113 -14.78 -11.30 12.68
N LYS A 114 -14.57 -12.31 11.82
CA LYS A 114 -13.55 -12.27 10.75
C LYS A 114 -13.74 -11.09 9.81
N ASP A 115 -14.99 -10.73 9.52
CA ASP A 115 -15.36 -9.59 8.71
C ASP A 115 -14.74 -8.29 9.26
N LEU A 116 -14.98 -7.99 10.53
CA LEU A 116 -14.46 -6.79 11.17
C LEU A 116 -12.94 -6.84 11.33
N LEU A 117 -12.38 -8.00 11.68
CA LEU A 117 -10.94 -8.12 11.85
C LEU A 117 -10.17 -7.87 10.55
N ILE A 118 -10.66 -8.38 9.40
CA ILE A 118 -10.01 -8.14 8.11
C ILE A 118 -10.11 -6.67 7.69
N ILE A 119 -11.21 -5.98 8.06
CA ILE A 119 -11.31 -4.52 7.90
C ILE A 119 -10.23 -3.82 8.74
N LEU A 120 -10.06 -4.22 10.01
CA LEU A 120 -9.01 -3.68 10.88
C LEU A 120 -7.60 -3.98 10.37
N GLU A 121 -7.37 -5.15 9.78
CA GLU A 121 -6.09 -5.49 9.15
C GLU A 121 -5.81 -4.59 7.96
N SER A 122 -6.79 -4.32 7.10
CA SER A 122 -6.66 -3.36 5.98
C SER A 122 -6.25 -1.98 6.48
N LEU A 123 -6.94 -1.50 7.51
CA LEU A 123 -6.63 -0.21 8.15
C LEU A 123 -5.26 -0.23 8.82
N ALA A 124 -4.88 -1.32 9.48
CA ALA A 124 -3.59 -1.50 10.13
C ALA A 124 -2.43 -1.54 9.14
N ALA A 125 -2.61 -2.20 8.00
CA ALA A 125 -1.60 -2.24 6.95
C ALA A 125 -1.33 -0.84 6.36
N ASN A 126 -2.38 -0.06 6.12
CA ASN A 126 -2.24 1.32 5.64
C ASN A 126 -1.65 2.25 6.72
N ALA A 127 -2.10 2.13 7.97
CA ALA A 127 -1.60 2.96 9.07
C ALA A 127 -0.14 2.66 9.46
N GLY A 128 0.24 1.38 9.44
CA GLY A 128 1.57 0.91 9.80
C GLY A 128 2.60 1.25 8.74
N SER A 129 2.34 0.89 7.48
CA SER A 129 3.23 1.19 6.35
C SER A 129 3.53 2.68 6.18
N ALA A 130 2.63 3.55 6.64
CA ALA A 130 2.82 5.00 6.61
C ALA A 130 4.11 5.45 7.34
N LEU A 131 4.55 4.73 8.37
CA LEU A 131 5.66 5.14 9.24
C LEU A 131 7.05 5.02 8.58
N THR A 132 7.19 4.19 7.55
CA THR A 132 8.49 3.89 6.92
C THR A 132 8.51 4.33 5.46
N PRO A 133 9.68 4.81 4.96
CA PRO A 133 9.83 5.19 3.55
C PRO A 133 9.54 4.07 2.56
N PHE A 134 9.82 2.82 2.93
CA PHE A 134 9.68 1.65 2.05
C PHE A 134 8.39 0.86 2.31
N GLY A 135 7.56 1.25 3.30
CA GLY A 135 6.36 0.52 3.67
C GLY A 135 5.28 0.49 2.57
N ASN A 136 5.29 1.47 1.66
CA ASN A 136 4.40 1.49 0.50
C ASN A 136 5.00 2.33 -0.65
N PRO A 137 4.51 2.18 -1.90
CA PRO A 137 5.08 2.85 -3.06
C PRO A 137 5.02 4.38 -3.00
N GLN A 138 3.93 4.97 -2.49
CA GLN A 138 3.79 6.42 -2.41
C GLN A 138 4.79 7.05 -1.44
N ASN A 139 5.04 6.39 -0.31
CA ASN A 139 6.02 6.85 0.67
C ASN A 139 7.43 6.81 0.10
N LEU A 140 7.77 5.74 -0.64
CA LEU A 140 9.07 5.59 -1.27
C LEU A 140 9.29 6.72 -2.28
N TYR A 141 8.28 6.99 -3.08
CA TYR A 141 8.33 8.09 -4.04
C TYR A 141 8.53 9.44 -3.37
N ILE A 142 7.72 9.80 -2.37
CA ILE A 142 7.85 11.07 -1.64
C ILE A 142 9.24 11.16 -0.99
N TYR A 143 9.71 10.11 -0.32
CA TYR A 143 11.01 10.07 0.32
C TYR A 143 12.18 10.32 -0.67
N TRP A 144 12.14 9.70 -1.85
CA TRP A 144 13.18 9.87 -2.86
C TRP A 144 13.06 11.20 -3.60
N HIS A 145 11.85 11.60 -4.00
CA HIS A 145 11.58 12.82 -4.75
C HIS A 145 12.02 14.08 -3.98
N TYR A 146 11.69 14.14 -2.68
CA TYR A 146 12.06 15.27 -1.83
C TYR A 146 13.43 15.11 -1.15
N GLY A 147 14.16 14.02 -1.42
CA GLY A 147 15.53 13.84 -0.91
C GLY A 147 15.62 13.71 0.61
N LEU A 148 14.59 13.18 1.26
CA LEU A 148 14.44 13.20 2.72
C LEU A 148 15.43 12.29 3.45
N LYS A 149 15.63 12.56 4.75
CA LYS A 149 16.30 11.63 5.67
C LYS A 149 15.27 10.67 6.29
N PRO A 150 15.61 9.38 6.54
CA PRO A 150 14.65 8.42 7.07
C PRO A 150 13.96 8.86 8.36
N LEU A 151 14.72 9.40 9.32
CA LEU A 151 14.17 9.85 10.59
C LEU A 151 13.24 11.06 10.44
N GLU A 152 13.59 12.01 9.57
CA GLU A 152 12.75 13.18 9.28
C GLU A 152 11.40 12.76 8.69
N PHE A 153 11.44 11.83 7.72
CA PHE A 153 10.24 11.24 7.14
C PHE A 153 9.37 10.60 8.22
N SER A 154 9.94 9.71 9.03
CA SER A 154 9.18 8.97 10.05
C SER A 154 8.62 9.89 11.14
N LEU A 155 9.37 10.89 11.60
CA LEU A 155 8.89 11.84 12.61
C LEU A 155 7.74 12.72 12.10
N ALA A 156 7.70 13.04 10.80
CA ALA A 156 6.62 13.83 10.22
C ALA A 156 5.29 13.08 10.18
N ILE A 157 5.29 11.75 10.05
CA ILE A 157 4.07 10.92 9.97
C ILE A 157 3.84 10.08 11.24
N ALA A 158 4.77 10.07 12.19
CA ALA A 158 4.65 9.34 13.46
C ALA A 158 3.34 9.62 14.23
N PRO A 159 2.84 10.88 14.35
CA PRO A 159 1.56 11.12 15.02
C PRO A 159 0.39 10.38 14.36
N PHE A 160 0.36 10.32 13.02
CA PHE A 160 -0.63 9.57 12.26
C PHE A 160 -0.58 8.09 12.63
N SER A 161 0.58 7.44 12.45
CA SER A 161 0.73 6.00 12.72
C SER A 161 0.46 5.66 14.18
N PHE A 162 0.89 6.50 15.13
CA PHE A 162 0.67 6.27 16.56
C PHE A 162 -0.81 6.36 16.95
N VAL A 163 -1.53 7.41 16.54
CA VAL A 163 -2.96 7.54 16.85
C VAL A 163 -3.76 6.38 16.25
N PHE A 164 -3.50 6.04 14.98
CA PHE A 164 -4.19 4.92 14.34
C PHE A 164 -3.81 3.57 14.95
N PHE A 165 -2.56 3.36 15.38
CA PHE A 165 -2.18 2.18 16.15
C PHE A 165 -3.03 2.02 17.41
N CYS A 166 -3.14 3.07 18.23
CA CYS A 166 -3.95 3.05 19.45
C CYS A 166 -5.43 2.77 19.16
N LEU A 167 -6.00 3.44 18.15
CA LEU A 167 -7.38 3.21 17.74
C LEU A 167 -7.61 1.77 17.25
N LEU A 168 -6.71 1.23 16.44
CA LEU A 168 -6.82 -0.13 15.91
C LEU A 168 -6.68 -1.18 17.01
N VAL A 169 -5.74 -0.99 17.94
CA VAL A 169 -5.62 -1.83 19.14
C VAL A 169 -6.93 -1.81 19.93
N ALA A 170 -7.48 -0.62 20.22
CA ALA A 170 -8.75 -0.49 20.93
C ALA A 170 -9.91 -1.16 20.16
N CYS A 171 -10.01 -0.96 18.84
CA CYS A 171 -11.03 -1.59 18.00
C CYS A 171 -10.90 -3.12 17.97
N SER A 172 -9.67 -3.65 17.93
CA SER A 172 -9.41 -5.09 17.87
C SER A 172 -9.86 -5.83 19.14
N ILE A 173 -9.89 -5.14 20.30
CA ILE A 173 -10.40 -5.69 21.56
C ILE A 173 -11.88 -6.08 21.42
N PHE A 174 -12.68 -5.31 20.68
CA PHE A 174 -14.09 -5.66 20.41
C PHE A 174 -14.27 -6.85 19.46
N CYS A 175 -13.19 -7.35 18.85
CA CYS A 175 -13.21 -8.56 18.03
C CYS A 175 -12.83 -9.82 18.83
N ILE A 176 -12.39 -9.68 20.09
CA ILE A 176 -12.04 -10.79 20.97
C ILE A 176 -13.32 -11.61 21.28
N PRO A 177 -13.34 -12.92 20.94
CA PRO A 177 -14.49 -13.77 21.23
C PRO A 177 -14.63 -14.03 22.73
N SER A 178 -15.87 -14.16 23.22
CA SER A 178 -16.15 -14.54 24.61
C SER A 178 -15.96 -16.05 24.90
N GLY A 179 -15.60 -16.85 23.90
CA GLY A 179 -15.42 -18.31 24.00
C GLY A 179 -14.09 -18.78 23.39
N GLN A 180 -13.77 -20.06 23.55
CA GLN A 180 -12.53 -20.65 23.03
C GLN A 180 -12.58 -20.80 21.50
N PRO A 181 -11.57 -20.32 20.76
CA PRO A 181 -11.51 -20.53 19.32
C PRO A 181 -11.18 -22.00 19.01
N GLU A 182 -12.08 -22.69 18.30
CA GLU A 182 -11.81 -24.03 17.76
C GLU A 182 -10.94 -23.94 16.50
N THR A 183 -10.01 -24.87 16.31
CA THR A 183 -9.02 -24.81 15.24
C THR A 183 -9.13 -26.00 14.28
N THR A 184 -8.87 -25.73 13.00
CA THR A 184 -8.47 -26.74 12.03
C THR A 184 -7.01 -26.50 11.67
N PRO A 185 -6.12 -27.50 11.80
CA PRO A 185 -4.70 -27.31 11.49
C PRO A 185 -4.52 -27.00 10.00
N THR A 186 -3.89 -25.88 9.69
CA THR A 186 -3.44 -25.55 8.33
C THR A 186 -1.97 -25.94 8.19
N HIS A 187 -1.70 -26.97 7.40
CA HIS A 187 -0.34 -27.28 6.98
C HIS A 187 0.10 -26.31 5.89
N VAL A 188 1.02 -25.41 6.22
CA VAL A 188 1.72 -24.58 5.23
C VAL A 188 3.01 -25.28 4.85
N ASN A 189 3.22 -25.54 3.56
CA ASN A 189 4.50 -26.04 3.07
C ASN A 189 5.48 -24.86 2.97
N VAL A 190 6.46 -24.83 3.87
CA VAL A 190 7.41 -23.72 4.02
C VAL A 190 8.71 -24.08 3.33
N ASN A 191 9.13 -23.27 2.36
CA ASN A 191 10.47 -23.39 1.82
C ASN A 191 11.40 -22.39 2.51
N LEU A 192 11.97 -22.80 3.65
CA LEU A 192 12.80 -21.94 4.50
C LEU A 192 14.01 -21.36 3.75
N LYS A 193 14.67 -22.15 2.89
CA LYS A 193 15.82 -21.70 2.10
C LYS A 193 15.43 -20.58 1.12
N LYS A 194 14.32 -20.76 0.39
CA LYS A 194 13.78 -19.72 -0.49
C LYS A 194 13.37 -18.48 0.30
N GLY A 195 12.68 -18.66 1.44
CA GLY A 195 12.26 -17.56 2.30
C GLY A 195 13.42 -16.70 2.81
N ILE A 196 14.51 -17.32 3.27
CA ILE A 196 15.71 -16.62 3.71
C ILE A 196 16.34 -15.82 2.56
N ALA A 197 16.42 -16.40 1.35
CA ALA A 197 16.94 -15.70 0.18
C ALA A 197 16.11 -14.45 -0.17
N PHE A 198 14.78 -14.54 -0.14
CA PHE A 198 13.91 -13.40 -0.39
C PHE A 198 13.96 -12.34 0.71
N MET A 199 14.08 -12.76 1.98
CA MET A 199 14.25 -11.83 3.09
C MET A 199 15.59 -11.09 2.99
N ALA A 200 16.66 -11.78 2.60
CA ALA A 200 17.95 -11.14 2.31
C ALA A 200 17.86 -10.17 1.14
N ALA A 201 17.21 -10.56 0.03
CA ALA A 201 17.01 -9.70 -1.13
C ALA A 201 16.19 -8.44 -0.75
N ASN A 202 15.08 -8.61 -0.03
CA ASN A 202 14.24 -7.51 0.42
C ASN A 202 14.99 -6.56 1.36
N LEU A 203 15.79 -7.09 2.30
CA LEU A 203 16.63 -6.28 3.17
C LEU A 203 17.65 -5.44 2.37
N ILE A 204 18.29 -6.02 1.35
CA ILE A 204 19.22 -5.28 0.47
C ILE A 204 18.49 -4.14 -0.26
N VAL A 205 17.27 -4.38 -0.76
CA VAL A 205 16.43 -3.33 -1.37
C VAL A 205 16.09 -2.24 -0.37
N ILE A 206 15.65 -2.59 0.85
CA ILE A 206 15.35 -1.63 1.92
C ILE A 206 16.57 -0.77 2.25
N LEU A 207 17.74 -1.38 2.45
CA LEU A 207 18.98 -0.65 2.74
C LEU A 207 19.40 0.26 1.58
N SER A 208 19.11 -0.14 0.33
CA SER A 208 19.33 0.70 -0.86
C SER A 208 18.36 1.89 -0.89
N ILE A 209 17.07 1.67 -0.58
CA ILE A 209 16.06 2.72 -0.46
C ILE A 209 16.48 3.72 0.63
N LEU A 210 16.93 3.24 1.79
CA LEU A 210 17.41 4.07 2.90
C LEU A 210 18.75 4.77 2.62
N LYS A 211 19.32 4.61 1.41
CA LYS A 211 20.60 5.19 0.99
C LYS A 211 21.79 4.72 1.85
N ILE A 212 21.64 3.59 2.53
CA ILE A 212 22.70 2.94 3.32
C ILE A 212 23.59 2.10 2.39
N LEU A 213 22.99 1.41 1.42
CA LEU A 213 23.69 0.70 0.36
C LEU A 213 23.59 1.47 -0.98
N PRO A 214 24.63 1.40 -1.83
CA PRO A 214 24.55 1.91 -3.19
C PRO A 214 23.46 1.21 -4.02
N LEU A 215 22.84 1.93 -4.97
CA LEU A 215 21.79 1.39 -5.83
C LEU A 215 22.23 0.14 -6.64
N SER A 216 23.53 -0.03 -6.90
CA SER A 216 24.05 -1.22 -7.59
C SER A 216 23.73 -2.53 -6.84
N PHE A 217 23.61 -2.51 -5.51
CA PHE A 217 23.22 -3.67 -4.72
C PHE A 217 21.77 -4.10 -4.96
N THR A 218 20.91 -3.18 -5.42
CA THR A 218 19.53 -3.52 -5.80
C THR A 218 19.51 -4.49 -6.99
N ILE A 219 20.47 -4.39 -7.92
CA ILE A 219 20.61 -5.35 -9.03
C ILE A 219 20.93 -6.75 -8.48
N PHE A 220 21.86 -6.83 -7.50
CA PHE A 220 22.17 -8.10 -6.86
C PHE A 220 20.95 -8.70 -6.14
N ALA A 221 20.15 -7.87 -5.46
CA ALA A 221 18.91 -8.34 -4.82
C ALA A 221 17.91 -8.91 -5.83
N ILE A 222 17.74 -8.27 -6.99
CA ILE A 222 16.89 -8.77 -8.07
C ILE A 222 17.41 -10.09 -8.61
N VAL A 223 18.71 -10.19 -8.89
CA VAL A 223 19.33 -11.44 -9.38
C VAL A 223 19.16 -12.55 -8.35
N LEU A 224 19.40 -12.28 -7.06
CA LEU A 224 19.19 -13.23 -5.98
C LEU A 224 17.73 -13.71 -5.93
N ALA A 225 16.76 -12.81 -6.06
CA ALA A 225 15.35 -13.16 -6.08
C ALA A 225 14.99 -14.04 -7.28
N ILE A 226 15.47 -13.71 -8.48
CA ILE A 226 15.22 -14.49 -9.71
C ILE A 226 15.88 -15.88 -9.61
N CYS A 227 17.09 -15.96 -9.08
CA CYS A 227 17.78 -17.24 -8.85
C CYS A 227 17.05 -18.11 -7.82
N ALA A 228 16.42 -17.51 -6.82
CA ALA A 228 15.64 -18.24 -5.82
C ALA A 228 14.30 -18.75 -6.39
N ASP A 229 13.61 -17.93 -7.18
CA ASP A 229 12.42 -18.32 -7.94
C ASP A 229 12.16 -17.37 -9.12
N PRO A 230 12.24 -17.82 -10.38
CA PRO A 230 11.93 -16.98 -11.54
C PRO A 230 10.50 -16.47 -11.58
N GLU A 231 9.55 -17.09 -10.85
CA GLU A 231 8.17 -16.65 -10.80
C GLU A 231 7.99 -15.27 -10.14
N VAL A 232 9.01 -14.75 -9.44
CA VAL A 232 8.98 -13.37 -8.91
C VAL A 232 8.88 -12.31 -9.99
N LEU A 233 9.17 -12.65 -11.26
CA LEU A 233 8.96 -11.76 -12.39
C LEU A 233 7.48 -11.64 -12.80
N LYS A 234 6.58 -12.49 -12.29
CA LYS A 234 5.14 -12.41 -12.57
C LYS A 234 4.45 -11.36 -11.68
N ILE A 235 5.01 -10.15 -11.62
CA ILE A 235 4.39 -8.98 -10.97
C ILE A 235 3.42 -8.28 -11.92
N ASP A 236 2.58 -7.40 -11.37
CA ASP A 236 1.72 -6.54 -12.17
C ASP A 236 2.51 -5.36 -12.76
N TYR A 237 3.07 -5.56 -13.95
CA TYR A 237 3.77 -4.51 -14.69
C TYR A 237 2.85 -3.33 -15.06
N GLY A 238 1.54 -3.53 -15.11
CA GLY A 238 0.57 -2.47 -15.37
C GLY A 238 0.61 -1.38 -14.30
N ILE A 239 0.88 -1.73 -13.04
CA ILE A 239 1.08 -0.76 -11.96
C ILE A 239 2.31 0.12 -12.23
N LEU A 240 3.44 -0.47 -12.64
CA LEU A 240 4.66 0.29 -12.95
C LEU A 240 4.45 1.23 -14.15
N VAL A 241 3.77 0.77 -15.20
CA VAL A 241 3.42 1.62 -16.34
C VAL A 241 2.48 2.74 -15.92
N THR A 242 1.47 2.45 -15.09
CA THR A 242 0.56 3.47 -14.53
C THR A 242 1.35 4.53 -13.76
N MET A 243 2.29 4.12 -12.90
CA MET A 243 3.14 5.04 -12.15
C MET A 243 3.97 5.93 -13.08
N LEU A 244 4.58 5.35 -14.11
CA LEU A 244 5.33 6.09 -15.12
C LEU A 244 4.42 7.12 -15.84
N CYS A 245 3.21 6.73 -16.22
CA CYS A 245 2.23 7.62 -16.84
C CYS A 245 1.85 8.78 -15.91
N PHE A 246 1.62 8.54 -14.61
CA PHE A 246 1.30 9.61 -13.67
C PHE A 246 2.49 10.55 -13.39
N MET A 247 3.72 10.04 -13.33
CA MET A 247 4.93 10.88 -13.23
C MET A 247 5.10 11.79 -14.47
N ALA A 248 4.76 11.26 -15.65
CA ALA A 248 4.80 11.96 -16.92
C ALA A 248 3.65 12.99 -17.06
N ILE A 249 2.43 12.63 -16.68
CA ILE A 249 1.29 13.56 -16.59
C ILE A 249 1.61 14.69 -15.62
N SER A 250 2.19 14.36 -14.45
CA SER A 250 2.60 15.36 -13.46
C SER A 250 3.55 16.39 -14.07
N GLN A 251 4.49 15.96 -14.92
CA GLN A 251 5.38 16.85 -15.65
C GLN A 251 4.63 17.78 -16.61
N ASN A 252 3.72 17.25 -17.42
CA ASN A 252 2.93 18.05 -18.36
C ASN A 252 2.06 19.09 -17.65
N VAL A 253 1.34 18.67 -16.61
CA VAL A 253 0.47 19.56 -15.84
C VAL A 253 1.30 20.65 -15.15
N LYS A 254 2.57 20.39 -14.81
CA LYS A 254 3.47 21.39 -14.20
C LYS A 254 3.77 22.53 -15.17
N THR A 255 3.89 22.21 -16.45
CA THR A 255 4.09 23.21 -17.51
C THR A 255 2.85 24.09 -17.67
N VAL A 256 1.64 23.56 -17.45
CA VAL A 256 0.38 24.32 -17.52
C VAL A 256 0.15 25.16 -16.26
N ILE A 257 0.47 24.60 -15.10
CA ILE A 257 0.25 25.23 -13.80
C ILE A 257 1.59 25.82 -13.33
N GLU A 258 1.86 27.07 -13.71
CA GLU A 258 3.09 27.79 -13.33
C GLU A 258 3.19 28.01 -11.80
N SER A 259 2.05 28.08 -11.10
CA SER A 259 2.01 28.32 -9.65
C SER A 259 2.03 27.01 -8.86
N ALA A 260 3.04 26.86 -7.98
CA ALA A 260 3.04 25.77 -7.02
C ALA A 260 1.88 25.97 -6.02
N ILE A 261 1.19 24.89 -5.67
CA ILE A 261 0.23 24.93 -4.57
C ILE A 261 1.03 24.83 -3.28
N GLU A 262 1.23 25.97 -2.63
CA GLU A 262 2.05 26.07 -1.42
C GLU A 262 1.25 25.79 -0.14
N HIS A 263 -0.06 26.03 -0.17
CA HIS A 263 -0.91 25.90 1.01
C HIS A 263 -1.08 24.42 1.41
N SER A 264 -0.59 24.08 2.61
CA SER A 264 -0.65 22.72 3.20
C SER A 264 -2.04 22.11 3.15
N ASP A 265 -3.05 22.92 3.46
CA ASP A 265 -4.43 22.47 3.62
C ASP A 265 -5.02 22.06 2.25
N HIS A 266 -4.64 22.77 1.19
CA HIS A 266 -5.05 22.47 -0.18
C HIS A 266 -4.38 21.18 -0.66
N ILE A 267 -3.07 21.04 -0.46
CA ILE A 267 -2.34 19.83 -0.84
C ILE A 267 -2.85 18.61 -0.10
N PHE A 268 -3.07 18.73 1.20
CA PHE A 268 -3.63 17.66 2.02
C PHE A 268 -4.99 17.22 1.50
N LEU A 269 -5.93 18.15 1.29
CA LEU A 269 -7.27 17.83 0.81
C LEU A 269 -7.26 17.30 -0.63
N LEU A 270 -6.55 17.93 -1.57
CA LEU A 270 -6.50 17.47 -2.95
C LEU A 270 -5.92 16.06 -3.03
N SER A 271 -4.80 15.79 -2.34
CA SER A 271 -4.17 14.47 -2.40
C SER A 271 -5.00 13.39 -1.71
N SER A 272 -5.61 13.69 -0.56
CA SER A 272 -6.48 12.73 0.15
C SER A 272 -7.77 12.41 -0.60
N LEU A 273 -8.45 13.42 -1.15
CA LEU A 273 -9.68 13.24 -1.93
C LEU A 273 -9.42 12.60 -3.28
N SER A 274 -8.34 12.99 -3.98
CA SER A 274 -7.97 12.37 -5.25
C SER A 274 -7.61 10.90 -5.07
N SER A 275 -7.01 10.52 -3.94
CA SER A 275 -6.73 9.11 -3.63
C SER A 275 -7.99 8.25 -3.66
N GLN A 276 -9.16 8.80 -3.31
CA GLN A 276 -10.44 8.07 -3.35
C GLN A 276 -10.90 7.75 -4.78
N VAL A 277 -10.36 8.46 -5.77
CA VAL A 277 -10.70 8.31 -7.18
C VAL A 277 -9.63 7.53 -7.93
N ILE A 278 -8.35 7.89 -7.76
CA ILE A 278 -7.22 7.36 -8.54
C ILE A 278 -6.25 6.49 -7.73
N SER A 279 -6.54 6.18 -6.47
CA SER A 279 -5.65 5.54 -5.50
C SER A 279 -4.53 6.45 -4.99
N ASN A 280 -4.07 6.17 -3.77
CA ASN A 280 -3.04 6.92 -3.05
C ASN A 280 -1.69 7.01 -3.78
N VAL A 281 -1.29 5.96 -4.49
CA VAL A 281 -0.02 5.93 -5.25
C VAL A 281 -0.04 6.92 -6.43
N PRO A 282 -0.97 6.83 -7.40
CA PRO A 282 -1.11 7.83 -8.44
C PRO A 282 -1.32 9.25 -7.93
N ALA A 283 -2.08 9.44 -6.84
CA ALA A 283 -2.28 10.75 -6.25
C ALA A 283 -0.94 11.36 -5.79
N ALA A 284 -0.09 10.59 -5.10
CA ALA A 284 1.24 11.06 -4.70
C ALA A 284 2.10 11.46 -5.89
N LEU A 285 2.15 10.61 -6.92
CA LEU A 285 2.92 10.83 -8.15
C LEU A 285 2.44 12.07 -8.91
N LEU A 286 1.13 12.28 -8.96
CA LEU A 286 0.53 13.43 -9.61
C LEU A 286 0.92 14.72 -8.88
N PHE A 287 0.72 14.79 -7.56
CA PHE A 287 0.85 16.06 -6.83
C PHE A 287 2.28 16.45 -6.42
N ALA A 288 3.23 15.52 -6.34
CA ALA A 288 4.57 15.84 -5.82
C ALA A 288 5.30 16.93 -6.60
N LYS A 289 5.15 16.97 -7.93
CA LYS A 289 5.82 17.99 -8.75
C LYS A 289 5.18 19.38 -8.67
N PHE A 290 4.02 19.53 -8.02
CA PHE A 290 3.28 20.80 -7.86
C PHE A 290 3.43 21.43 -6.48
N THR A 291 4.14 20.79 -5.56
CA THR A 291 4.27 21.29 -4.20
C THR A 291 5.62 20.98 -3.60
N THR A 292 6.11 21.91 -2.80
CA THR A 292 7.25 21.69 -1.89
C THR A 292 6.78 21.17 -0.53
N ASN A 293 5.47 21.17 -0.27
CA ASN A 293 4.88 20.76 0.99
C ASN A 293 4.72 19.23 1.09
N TRP A 294 5.87 18.56 1.17
CA TRP A 294 5.92 17.10 1.21
C TRP A 294 5.21 16.51 2.43
N LYS A 295 5.15 17.22 3.57
CA LYS A 295 4.44 16.77 4.78
C LYS A 295 2.94 16.70 4.54
N ALA A 296 2.34 17.73 3.94
CA ALA A 296 0.93 17.72 3.55
C ALA A 296 0.62 16.60 2.56
N LEU A 297 1.50 16.39 1.57
CA LEU A 297 1.33 15.35 0.57
C LEU A 297 1.45 13.95 1.19
N LEU A 298 2.43 13.74 2.07
CA LEU A 298 2.63 12.49 2.81
C LEU A 298 1.40 12.16 3.66
N TRP A 299 0.91 13.13 4.42
CA TRP A 299 -0.30 12.97 5.21
C TRP A 299 -1.53 12.72 4.35
N GLY A 300 -1.74 13.53 3.31
CA GLY A 300 -2.93 13.45 2.46
C GLY A 300 -3.02 12.12 1.72
N THR A 301 -1.92 11.62 1.17
CA THR A 301 -1.89 10.33 0.46
C THR A 301 -2.00 9.13 1.39
N ASN A 302 -1.46 9.18 2.62
CA ASN A 302 -1.66 8.11 3.60
C ASN A 302 -3.07 8.10 4.21
N VAL A 303 -3.64 9.28 4.54
CA VAL A 303 -5.05 9.40 4.91
C VAL A 303 -5.93 8.92 3.75
N GLY A 304 -5.60 9.32 2.53
CA GLY A 304 -6.25 8.89 1.28
C GLY A 304 -6.15 7.39 1.00
N GLY A 305 -5.26 6.66 1.67
CA GLY A 305 -5.21 5.20 1.62
C GLY A 305 -6.40 4.53 2.33
N PHE A 306 -7.06 5.24 3.25
CA PHE A 306 -8.35 4.85 3.81
C PHE A 306 -9.51 5.19 2.84
N GLY A 307 -10.76 5.09 3.32
CA GLY A 307 -11.96 5.44 2.57
C GLY A 307 -12.46 4.35 1.61
N GLY A 308 -12.54 4.65 0.32
CA GLY A 308 -13.10 3.75 -0.68
C GLY A 308 -12.24 2.52 -0.96
N LEU A 309 -12.83 1.53 -1.66
CA LEU A 309 -12.10 0.36 -2.15
C LEU A 309 -10.94 0.75 -3.08
N VAL A 310 -11.11 1.80 -3.87
CA VAL A 310 -10.08 2.32 -4.80
C VAL A 310 -9.03 3.16 -4.09
N GLY A 311 -9.26 3.58 -2.84
CA GLY A 311 -8.36 4.45 -2.06
C GLY A 311 -6.94 3.91 -1.93
N SER A 312 -6.81 2.58 -1.80
CA SER A 312 -5.52 1.89 -1.77
C SER A 312 -5.63 0.47 -2.30
N LEU A 313 -4.51 -0.07 -2.80
CA LEU A 313 -4.42 -1.48 -3.21
C LEU A 313 -4.67 -2.44 -2.03
N ALA A 314 -4.18 -2.07 -0.84
CA ALA A 314 -4.44 -2.79 0.40
C ALA A 314 -5.93 -3.02 0.65
N ASN A 315 -6.77 -2.00 0.47
CA ASN A 315 -8.22 -2.13 0.62
C ASN A 315 -8.80 -3.18 -0.35
N LEU A 316 -8.36 -3.16 -1.62
CA LEU A 316 -8.79 -4.15 -2.62
C LEU A 316 -8.30 -5.56 -2.27
N ILE A 317 -7.08 -5.72 -1.77
CA ILE A 317 -6.53 -7.04 -1.40
C ILE A 317 -7.34 -7.66 -0.28
N ALA A 318 -7.55 -6.93 0.82
CA ALA A 318 -8.33 -7.41 1.96
C ALA A 318 -9.76 -7.76 1.55
N TYR A 319 -10.41 -6.84 0.82
CA TYR A 319 -11.78 -7.02 0.34
C TYR A 319 -11.95 -8.23 -0.59
N LYS A 320 -11.08 -8.35 -1.62
CA LYS A 320 -11.14 -9.46 -2.59
C LYS A 320 -10.88 -10.80 -1.92
N LYS A 321 -9.91 -10.88 -1.00
CA LYS A 321 -9.61 -12.12 -0.28
C LYS A 321 -10.79 -12.58 0.56
N TYR A 322 -11.44 -11.67 1.29
CA TYR A 322 -12.60 -12.04 2.10
C TYR A 322 -13.75 -12.58 1.24
N ILE A 323 -14.16 -11.85 0.20
CA ILE A 323 -15.29 -12.25 -0.66
C ILE A 323 -15.00 -13.54 -1.43
N SER A 324 -13.75 -13.75 -1.84
CA SER A 324 -13.37 -14.96 -2.58
C SER A 324 -13.24 -16.20 -1.68
N SER A 325 -13.22 -16.03 -0.36
CA SER A 325 -12.94 -17.11 0.60
C SER A 325 -14.17 -17.82 1.15
N GLN A 326 -15.38 -17.26 1.04
CA GLN A 326 -16.57 -17.96 1.55
C GLN A 326 -17.62 -18.18 0.47
N GLU A 327 -18.16 -19.40 0.46
CA GLU A 327 -19.19 -19.86 -0.48
C GLU A 327 -20.53 -19.10 -0.32
N ARG A 328 -20.78 -18.49 0.85
CA ARG A 328 -21.99 -17.69 1.15
C ARG A 328 -21.65 -16.44 1.97
N VAL A 329 -20.99 -15.46 1.36
CA VAL A 329 -20.85 -14.12 1.97
C VAL A 329 -22.07 -13.27 1.60
N ASP A 330 -22.72 -12.65 2.60
CA ASP A 330 -23.54 -11.46 2.32
C ASP A 330 -22.59 -10.32 1.91
N THR A 331 -22.35 -10.28 0.60
CA THR A 331 -21.41 -9.34 -0.01
C THR A 331 -21.84 -7.90 0.25
N THR A 332 -23.14 -7.64 0.36
CA THR A 332 -23.68 -6.29 0.59
C THR A 332 -23.37 -5.81 2.00
N ASP A 333 -23.61 -6.65 3.01
CA ASP A 333 -23.33 -6.31 4.41
C ASP A 333 -21.84 -6.08 4.66
N PHE A 334 -20.98 -6.98 4.17
CA PHE A 334 -19.53 -6.82 4.30
C PHE A 334 -19.02 -5.56 3.60
N THR A 335 -19.48 -5.30 2.36
CA THR A 335 -19.11 -4.08 1.62
C THR A 335 -19.50 -2.83 2.39
N ARG A 336 -20.71 -2.80 2.96
CA ARG A 336 -21.19 -1.68 3.77
C ARG A 336 -20.28 -1.48 4.99
N LYS A 337 -20.01 -2.52 5.77
CA LYS A 337 -19.11 -2.44 6.95
C LYS A 337 -17.73 -1.96 6.55
N PHE A 338 -17.16 -2.51 5.49
CA PHE A 338 -15.83 -2.17 4.98
C PHE A 338 -15.73 -0.68 4.61
N VAL A 339 -16.66 -0.21 3.79
CA VAL A 339 -16.70 1.18 3.32
C VAL A 339 -16.96 2.14 4.48
N VAL A 340 -17.93 1.86 5.35
CA VAL A 340 -18.24 2.72 6.50
C VAL A 340 -17.06 2.85 7.45
N ALA A 341 -16.42 1.74 7.82
CA ALA A 341 -15.26 1.77 8.71
C ALA A 341 -14.07 2.52 8.08
N ASN A 342 -13.79 2.28 6.80
CA ASN A 342 -12.68 2.95 6.12
C ASN A 342 -12.93 4.46 5.95
N TYR A 343 -14.17 4.90 5.65
CA TYR A 343 -14.48 6.32 5.60
C TYR A 343 -14.50 6.97 7.00
N ALA A 344 -14.87 6.24 8.05
CA ALA A 344 -14.74 6.74 9.41
C ALA A 344 -13.27 7.03 9.75
N PHE A 345 -12.35 6.10 9.44
CA PHE A 345 -10.91 6.29 9.63
C PHE A 345 -10.34 7.40 8.72
N PHE A 346 -10.84 7.53 7.49
CA PHE A 346 -10.51 8.64 6.59
C PHE A 346 -10.86 10.00 7.23
N LEU A 347 -12.08 10.16 7.75
CA LEU A 347 -12.51 11.39 8.42
C LEU A 347 -11.72 11.67 9.70
N VAL A 348 -11.41 10.64 10.49
CA VAL A 348 -10.50 10.76 11.64
C VAL A 348 -9.11 11.23 11.20
N GLY A 349 -8.60 10.73 10.07
CA GLY A 349 -7.31 11.15 9.52
C GLY A 349 -7.30 12.61 9.09
N ILE A 350 -8.38 13.09 8.48
CA ILE A 350 -8.59 14.50 8.15
C ILE A 350 -8.58 15.35 9.43
N ALA A 351 -9.39 14.99 10.42
CA ALA A 351 -9.44 15.73 11.68
C ALA A 351 -8.06 15.75 12.38
N LEU A 352 -7.36 14.63 12.38
CA LEU A 352 -6.04 14.50 12.99
C LEU A 352 -5.01 15.40 12.32
N PHE A 353 -4.99 15.49 10.98
CA PHE A 353 -4.09 16.39 10.26
C PHE A 353 -4.26 17.83 10.73
N TYR A 354 -5.50 18.33 10.80
CA TYR A 354 -5.78 19.69 11.25
C TYR A 354 -5.44 19.91 12.73
N LEU A 355 -5.56 18.88 13.57
CA LEU A 355 -5.19 18.94 14.97
C LEU A 355 -3.67 19.05 15.16
N VAL A 356 -2.88 18.31 14.38
CA VAL A 356 -1.41 18.25 14.53
C VAL A 356 -0.65 19.13 13.55
N LYS A 357 -1.32 19.89 12.67
CA LYS A 357 -0.62 20.73 11.68
C LYS A 357 0.36 21.71 12.31
N GLY A 358 0.08 22.21 13.52
CA GLY A 358 1.01 23.04 14.29
C GLY A 358 2.33 22.34 14.61
N TYR A 359 2.32 21.02 14.85
CA TYR A 359 3.55 20.22 15.01
C TYR A 359 4.30 20.01 13.69
N LEU A 360 3.59 19.97 12.56
CA LEU A 360 4.21 19.75 11.24
C LEU A 360 4.92 20.99 10.69
N TYR A 361 4.44 22.19 11.02
CA TYR A 361 4.92 23.46 10.46
C TYR A 361 5.45 24.45 11.51
N GLY A 362 5.45 24.06 12.79
CA GLY A 362 5.92 24.87 13.91
C GLY A 362 7.39 24.70 14.26
#